data_AF-A0A3A8KFT1-F1
#
_entry.id   AF-A0A3A8KFT1-F1
#
_cell.length_a   1.000
_cell.length_b   1.000
_cell.length_c   1.000
_cell.angle_alpha   90.00
_cell.angle_beta   90.00
_cell.angle_gamma   90.00
#
_symmetry.space_group_name_H-M   'P 1'
#
loop_
_entity.id
_entity.type
_entity.pdbx_description
1 polymer ?
#
loop_
_entity_poly.entity_id
_entity_poly.type
_entity_poly.pdbx_seq_one_letter_code
_entity_poly.pdbx_strand_id
1 'polypeptide(L)'
;MTRRRTLGIIVYAPALVDNDSRTLAIVQGMERALPGLRLEWKVSKEGQPIALPRRDAWLTEGTKKGKFPLVCNGDESHPVTIHGLQTPARQAPGGQPLLDVHGELPQDEAVMGVAVNVLEGVAEGAHAFWGHATPFSAGVEIARQTIDPVHKPGVPPRGLPALKLPENLRSPEIPQYLGWLNYWSAAAARAIGFPDPARDADLLSRSRRTATGGWVVQLTDAPLDLDDPAHLDALLRAYERFPEIGGRSSG
;
A
#
# COMPACT_ATOMS: atom_id res chain seq x y z
N MET A 1 10.63 -24.15 10.82
CA MET A 1 9.48 -23.26 10.60
C MET A 1 9.59 -22.67 9.21
N THR A 2 8.72 -23.10 8.28
CA THR A 2 8.59 -22.46 6.96
C THR A 2 8.12 -21.03 7.18
N ARG A 3 8.87 -20.03 6.72
CA ARG A 3 8.44 -18.63 6.77
C ARG A 3 7.14 -18.53 5.97
N ARG A 4 6.01 -18.28 6.63
CA ARG A 4 4.73 -18.11 5.94
C ARG A 4 4.87 -16.93 4.97
N ARG A 5 4.36 -17.10 3.75
CA ARG A 5 4.30 -16.01 2.77
C ARG A 5 3.32 -14.95 3.30
N THR A 6 3.68 -13.69 3.14
CA THR A 6 2.91 -12.56 3.64
C THR A 6 2.58 -11.61 2.50
N LEU A 7 1.36 -11.06 2.56
CA LEU A 7 0.92 -9.96 1.73
C LEU A 7 1.16 -8.66 2.50
N GLY A 8 2.02 -7.81 1.96
CA GLY A 8 2.20 -6.46 2.47
C GLY A 8 1.21 -5.52 1.81
N ILE A 9 0.52 -4.71 2.62
CA ILE A 9 -0.33 -3.61 2.17
C ILE A 9 0.33 -2.32 2.62
N ILE A 10 0.55 -1.39 1.71
CA ILE A 10 1.03 -0.05 2.05
C ILE A 10 0.15 0.97 1.33
N VAL A 11 -0.43 1.91 2.07
CA VAL A 11 -1.15 3.05 1.49
C VAL A 11 -0.55 4.36 1.99
N TYR A 12 -0.45 5.34 1.09
CA TYR A 12 0.17 6.63 1.33
C TYR A 12 -0.92 7.70 1.36
N ALA A 13 -1.05 8.38 2.49
CA ALA A 13 -2.14 9.31 2.78
C ALA A 13 -1.61 10.65 3.32
N PRO A 14 -2.45 11.70 3.37
CA PRO A 14 -2.11 12.92 4.10
C PRO A 14 -1.74 12.60 5.55
N ALA A 15 -0.73 13.30 6.11
CA ALA A 15 -0.37 13.14 7.51
C ALA A 15 -1.58 13.27 8.45
N LEU A 16 -1.56 12.54 9.57
CA LEU A 16 -2.61 12.63 10.59
C LEU A 16 -2.60 14.00 11.26
N VAL A 17 -3.78 14.50 11.57
CA VAL A 17 -3.99 15.67 12.42
C VAL A 17 -4.55 15.24 13.79
N ASP A 18 -4.71 16.18 14.72
CA ASP A 18 -5.26 15.88 16.03
C ASP A 18 -6.74 15.43 15.94
N ASN A 19 -7.09 14.35 16.65
CA ASN A 19 -8.42 13.73 16.67
C ASN A 19 -8.90 13.27 15.28
N ASP A 20 -7.97 12.79 14.47
CA ASP A 20 -8.26 12.31 13.13
C ASP A 20 -9.00 10.95 13.16
N SER A 21 -10.23 10.93 12.64
CA SER A 21 -11.06 9.71 12.59
C SER A 21 -10.52 8.63 11.66
N ARG A 22 -9.52 8.94 10.81
CA ARG A 22 -9.01 8.01 9.80
C ARG A 22 -8.36 6.77 10.39
N THR A 23 -7.73 6.82 11.56
CA THR A 23 -7.15 5.60 12.18
C THR A 23 -8.21 4.55 12.49
N LEU A 24 -9.39 4.98 12.94
CA LEU A 24 -10.52 4.09 13.15
C LEU A 24 -11.12 3.62 11.82
N ALA A 25 -11.28 4.53 10.85
CA ALA A 25 -11.83 4.21 9.54
C ALA A 25 -10.96 3.17 8.79
N ILE A 26 -9.63 3.27 8.89
CA ILE A 26 -8.67 2.31 8.34
C ILE A 26 -8.90 0.91 8.94
N VAL A 27 -8.93 0.81 10.28
CA VAL A 27 -9.13 -0.46 10.99
C VAL A 27 -10.48 -1.08 10.61
N GLN A 28 -11.55 -0.28 10.64
CA GLN A 28 -12.89 -0.74 10.25
C GLN A 28 -12.99 -1.09 8.77
N GLY A 29 -12.23 -0.43 7.89
CA GLY A 29 -12.12 -0.78 6.47
C GLY A 29 -11.56 -2.19 6.29
N MET A 30 -10.48 -2.51 7.00
CA MET A 30 -9.87 -3.84 7.00
C MET A 30 -10.80 -4.92 7.59
N GLU A 31 -11.41 -4.65 8.75
CA GLU A 31 -12.32 -5.61 9.42
C GLU A 31 -13.59 -5.90 8.62
N ARG A 32 -14.14 -4.90 7.91
CA ARG A 32 -15.29 -5.13 7.03
C ARG A 32 -14.93 -5.97 5.81
N ALA A 33 -13.70 -5.86 5.32
CA ALA A 33 -13.24 -6.56 4.13
C ALA A 33 -12.83 -8.01 4.41
N LEU A 34 -12.27 -8.30 5.59
CA LEU A 34 -11.83 -9.65 5.97
C LEU A 34 -12.79 -10.25 7.03
N PRO A 35 -13.69 -11.17 6.64
CA PRO A 35 -14.65 -11.77 7.57
C PRO A 35 -13.98 -12.41 8.78
N GLY A 36 -14.50 -12.12 9.98
CA GLY A 36 -13.99 -12.66 11.24
C GLY A 36 -12.75 -11.92 11.79
N LEU A 37 -12.16 -10.97 11.06
CA LEU A 37 -11.06 -10.17 11.56
C LEU A 37 -11.53 -9.21 12.67
N ARG A 38 -10.82 -9.23 13.80
CA ARG A 38 -10.97 -8.27 14.91
C ARG A 38 -9.61 -7.77 15.35
N LEU A 39 -9.29 -6.52 15.05
CA LEU A 39 -8.01 -5.88 15.40
C LEU A 39 -8.06 -5.26 16.80
N GLU A 40 -8.34 -6.09 17.80
CA GLU A 40 -8.62 -5.67 19.19
C GLU A 40 -7.42 -5.83 20.13
N TRP A 41 -6.22 -6.02 19.58
CA TRP A 41 -5.01 -6.24 20.36
C TRP A 41 -3.93 -5.24 19.97
N LYS A 42 -3.09 -4.85 20.93
CA LYS A 42 -1.79 -4.22 20.67
C LYS A 42 -0.68 -5.23 20.92
N VAL A 43 0.51 -4.93 20.42
CA VAL A 43 1.72 -5.70 20.73
C VAL A 43 2.48 -5.02 21.86
N SER A 44 2.84 -5.77 22.90
CA SER A 44 3.68 -5.30 24.01
C SER A 44 5.12 -5.04 23.55
N LYS A 45 5.97 -4.45 24.40
CA LYS A 45 7.40 -4.29 24.06
C LYS A 45 8.11 -5.64 23.92
N GLU A 46 7.61 -6.65 24.61
CA GLU A 46 8.06 -8.04 24.62
C GLU A 46 7.44 -8.86 23.48
N GLY A 47 6.66 -8.22 22.59
CA GLY A 47 6.06 -8.88 21.44
C GLY A 47 4.75 -9.62 21.72
N GLN A 48 4.20 -9.53 22.94
CA GLN A 48 3.02 -10.29 23.34
C GLN A 48 1.72 -9.52 23.01
N PRO A 49 0.67 -10.18 22.50
CA PRO A 49 -0.64 -9.56 22.33
C PRO A 49 -1.24 -9.11 23.67
N ILE A 50 -1.71 -7.87 23.75
CA ILE A 50 -2.47 -7.32 24.87
C ILE A 50 -3.79 -6.79 24.35
N ALA A 51 -4.91 -7.29 24.90
CA ALA A 51 -6.25 -6.87 24.50
C ALA A 51 -6.47 -5.37 24.74
N LEU A 52 -7.30 -4.77 23.88
CA LEU A 52 -7.71 -3.36 23.92
C LEU A 52 -9.23 -3.25 24.13
N PRO A 53 -9.75 -3.34 25.38
CA PRO A 53 -11.18 -3.29 25.66
C PRO A 53 -11.89 -2.01 25.21
N ARG A 54 -11.14 -0.91 25.00
CA ARG A 54 -11.64 0.37 24.46
C ARG A 54 -10.82 0.79 23.25
N ARG A 55 -10.60 -0.14 22.31
CA ARG A 55 -9.76 0.04 21.11
C ARG A 55 -10.06 1.34 20.37
N ASP A 56 -11.32 1.64 20.07
CA ASP A 56 -11.68 2.80 19.24
C ASP A 56 -11.29 4.13 19.90
N ALA A 57 -11.54 4.25 21.20
CA ALA A 57 -11.09 5.40 21.99
C ALA A 57 -9.57 5.48 22.05
N TRP A 58 -8.89 4.34 22.23
CA TRP A 58 -7.43 4.26 22.26
C TRP A 58 -6.78 4.64 20.91
N LEU A 59 -7.37 4.23 19.79
CA LEU A 59 -6.92 4.61 18.44
C LEU A 59 -7.07 6.12 18.22
N THR A 60 -8.18 6.69 18.67
CA THR A 60 -8.43 8.14 18.59
C THR A 60 -7.42 8.91 19.45
N GLU A 61 -7.14 8.45 20.67
CA GLU A 61 -6.11 9.05 21.53
C GLU A 61 -4.70 8.95 20.94
N GLY A 62 -4.40 7.86 20.21
CA GLY A 62 -3.14 7.68 19.50
C GLY A 62 -2.84 8.80 18.49
N THR A 63 -3.88 9.33 17.84
CA THR A 63 -3.76 10.40 16.84
C THR A 63 -3.27 11.72 17.41
N LYS A 64 -3.49 11.99 18.71
CA LYS A 64 -3.00 13.21 19.39
C LYS A 64 -1.47 13.34 19.40
N LYS A 65 -0.76 12.29 19.00
CA LYS A 65 0.71 12.29 18.83
C LYS A 65 1.12 12.24 17.35
N GLY A 66 0.18 12.44 16.42
CA GLY A 66 0.35 12.20 14.99
C GLY A 66 0.59 10.73 14.64
N LYS A 67 0.22 9.79 15.53
CA LYS A 67 0.56 8.36 15.39
C LYS A 67 -0.66 7.53 15.04
N PHE A 68 -0.45 6.55 14.19
CA PHE A 68 -1.33 5.40 14.07
C PHE A 68 -0.64 4.20 14.74
N PRO A 69 -1.01 3.87 15.99
CA PRO A 69 -0.35 2.81 16.73
C PRO A 69 -0.66 1.44 16.13
N LEU A 70 0.26 0.48 16.33
CA LEU A 70 0.08 -0.88 15.85
C LEU A 70 -1.06 -1.59 16.57
N VAL A 71 -1.97 -2.14 15.79
CA VAL A 71 -3.00 -3.09 16.25
C VAL A 71 -2.90 -4.40 15.49
N CYS A 72 -3.31 -5.48 16.14
CA CYS A 72 -3.32 -6.83 15.59
C CYS A 72 -4.54 -7.62 16.03
N ASN A 73 -4.71 -8.80 15.44
CA ASN A 73 -5.82 -9.71 15.74
C ASN A 73 -5.61 -10.60 16.97
N GLY A 74 -4.41 -10.57 17.57
CA GLY A 74 -4.07 -11.41 18.73
C GLY A 74 -3.88 -12.90 18.41
N ASP A 75 -3.99 -13.30 17.15
CA ASP A 75 -3.76 -14.68 16.70
C ASP A 75 -2.33 -14.83 16.18
N GLU A 76 -1.44 -15.35 17.02
CA GLU A 76 -0.04 -15.60 16.65
C GLU A 76 0.10 -16.67 15.56
N SER A 77 -0.91 -17.53 15.39
CA SER A 77 -0.94 -18.58 14.37
C SER A 77 -1.47 -18.09 13.03
N HIS A 78 -2.06 -16.90 12.95
CA HIS A 78 -2.50 -16.26 11.72
C HIS A 78 -2.41 -14.74 11.90
N PRO A 79 -1.19 -14.18 11.99
CA PRO A 79 -1.01 -12.82 12.44
C PRO A 79 -1.47 -11.82 11.37
N VAL A 80 -2.39 -10.95 11.75
CA VAL A 80 -2.78 -9.77 10.95
C VAL A 80 -2.43 -8.53 11.76
N THR A 81 -1.68 -7.61 11.15
CA THR A 81 -1.29 -6.36 11.80
C THR A 81 -1.57 -5.16 10.90
N ILE A 82 -1.80 -4.00 11.52
CA ILE A 82 -1.83 -2.72 10.83
C ILE A 82 -1.29 -1.61 11.74
N HIS A 83 -0.50 -0.70 11.17
CA HIS A 83 0.07 0.44 11.87
C HIS A 83 0.34 1.57 10.87
N GLY A 84 0.72 2.75 11.36
CA GLY A 84 1.17 3.82 10.49
C GLY A 84 2.47 4.45 10.93
N LEU A 85 3.23 4.88 9.94
CA LEU A 85 4.49 5.60 10.06
C LEU A 85 4.30 7.00 9.47
N GLN A 86 4.99 7.98 10.04
CA GLN A 86 4.97 9.34 9.51
C GLN A 86 6.21 9.56 8.65
N THR A 87 5.99 9.91 7.39
CA THR A 87 7.07 10.31 6.49
C THR A 87 7.24 11.84 6.61
N PRO A 88 8.40 12.33 7.07
CA PRO A 88 8.61 13.76 7.24
C PRO A 88 8.66 14.46 5.88
N ALA A 89 8.24 15.73 5.84
CA ALA A 89 8.22 16.57 4.63
C ALA A 89 9.47 16.46 3.76
N ARG A 90 10.66 16.46 4.37
CA ARG A 90 11.96 16.36 3.67
C ARG A 90 12.21 15.05 2.92
N GLN A 91 11.47 14.00 3.25
CA GLN A 91 11.55 12.65 2.67
C GLN A 91 10.30 12.31 1.84
N ALA A 92 9.36 13.25 1.73
CA ALA A 92 8.09 13.01 1.09
C ALA A 92 7.99 13.77 -0.25
N PRO A 93 7.25 13.22 -1.23
CA PRO A 93 6.95 13.92 -2.48
C PRO A 93 6.36 15.31 -2.25
N GLY A 94 6.81 16.29 -3.02
CA GLY A 94 6.31 17.67 -2.95
C GLY A 94 6.57 18.39 -1.61
N GLY A 95 7.40 17.84 -0.73
CA GLY A 95 7.73 18.46 0.56
C GLY A 95 6.60 18.43 1.59
N GLN A 96 5.59 17.56 1.42
CA GLN A 96 4.44 17.48 2.31
C GLN A 96 4.52 16.22 3.19
N PRO A 97 4.36 16.30 4.52
CA PRO A 97 4.42 15.11 5.36
C PRO A 97 3.29 14.14 5.03
N LEU A 98 3.59 12.83 5.07
CA LEU A 98 2.65 11.75 4.76
C LEU A 98 2.42 10.83 5.96
N LEU A 99 1.28 10.14 5.91
CA LEU A 99 1.03 8.93 6.67
C LEU A 99 1.20 7.73 5.74
N ASP A 100 2.12 6.84 6.10
CA ASP A 100 2.32 5.56 5.45
C ASP A 100 1.63 4.51 6.33
N VAL A 101 0.56 3.89 5.84
CA VAL A 101 -0.17 2.85 6.57
C VAL A 101 0.30 1.50 6.09
N HIS A 102 0.80 0.67 7.01
CA HIS A 102 1.35 -0.64 6.74
C HIS A 102 0.45 -1.72 7.33
N GLY A 103 -0.08 -2.59 6.48
CA GLY A 103 -0.77 -3.81 6.86
C GLY A 103 0.06 -5.05 6.48
N GLU A 104 0.03 -6.07 7.33
CA GLU A 104 0.63 -7.38 7.03
C GLU A 104 -0.40 -8.47 7.27
N LEU A 105 -0.60 -9.31 6.26
CA LEU A 105 -1.56 -10.42 6.29
C LEU A 105 -0.91 -11.72 5.80
N PRO A 106 -1.38 -12.89 6.24
CA PRO A 106 -0.95 -14.16 5.66
C PRO A 106 -1.42 -14.28 4.20
N GLN A 107 -0.60 -14.89 3.35
CA GLN A 107 -0.92 -15.09 1.94
C GLN A 107 -1.59 -16.47 1.73
N ASP A 108 -2.78 -16.65 2.29
CA ASP A 108 -3.61 -17.84 2.06
C ASP A 108 -4.86 -17.54 1.23
N GLU A 109 -5.61 -18.58 0.86
CA GLU A 109 -6.75 -18.48 -0.04
C GLU A 109 -7.83 -17.51 0.48
N ALA A 110 -8.09 -17.50 1.79
CA ALA A 110 -9.07 -16.63 2.41
C ALA A 110 -8.68 -15.15 2.25
N VAL A 111 -7.42 -14.81 2.55
CA VAL A 111 -6.93 -13.43 2.39
C VAL A 111 -6.85 -13.03 0.92
N MET A 112 -6.39 -13.92 0.03
CA MET A 112 -6.30 -13.62 -1.40
C MET A 112 -7.68 -13.36 -2.02
N GLY A 113 -8.71 -14.11 -1.59
CA GLY A 113 -10.09 -13.91 -2.05
C GLY A 113 -10.70 -12.55 -1.71
N VAL A 114 -10.13 -11.82 -0.73
CA VAL A 114 -10.62 -10.50 -0.32
C VAL A 114 -9.58 -9.38 -0.43
N ALA A 115 -8.38 -9.65 -0.96
CA ALA A 115 -7.26 -8.70 -0.97
C ALA A 115 -7.62 -7.35 -1.64
N VAL A 116 -8.41 -7.37 -2.71
CA VAL A 116 -8.94 -6.17 -3.38
C VAL A 116 -9.80 -5.34 -2.43
N ASN A 117 -10.70 -5.98 -1.68
CA ASN A 117 -11.56 -5.30 -0.71
C ASN A 117 -10.77 -4.77 0.49
N VAL A 118 -9.74 -5.50 0.93
CA VAL A 118 -8.88 -5.07 2.04
C VAL A 118 -8.08 -3.82 1.65
N LEU A 119 -7.44 -3.84 0.47
CA LEU A 119 -6.70 -2.69 -0.04
C LEU A 119 -7.63 -1.48 -0.21
N GLU A 120 -8.82 -1.66 -0.80
CA GLU A 120 -9.80 -0.58 -0.92
C GLU A 120 -10.22 -0.03 0.44
N GLY A 121 -10.62 -0.89 1.38
CA GLY A 121 -11.10 -0.46 2.69
C GLY A 121 -10.05 0.32 3.48
N VAL A 122 -8.80 -0.12 3.44
CA VAL A 122 -7.67 0.56 4.08
C VAL A 122 -7.38 1.90 3.39
N ALA A 123 -7.31 1.92 2.06
CA ALA A 123 -6.99 3.11 1.30
C ALA A 123 -8.07 4.20 1.40
N GLU A 124 -9.34 3.81 1.26
CA GLU A 124 -10.51 4.69 1.42
C GLU A 124 -10.61 5.19 2.86
N GLY A 125 -10.38 4.33 3.86
CA GLY A 125 -10.35 4.75 5.27
C GLY A 125 -9.23 5.74 5.58
N ALA A 126 -8.08 5.59 4.92
CA ALA A 126 -6.93 6.49 5.09
C ALA A 126 -7.07 7.81 4.31
N HIS A 127 -8.04 7.92 3.40
CA HIS A 127 -8.08 8.95 2.37
C HIS A 127 -6.76 8.99 1.57
N ALA A 128 -6.28 7.80 1.19
CA ALA A 128 -4.97 7.64 0.56
C ALA A 128 -4.92 8.35 -0.80
N PHE A 129 -3.74 8.87 -1.14
CA PHE A 129 -3.40 9.30 -2.49
C PHE A 129 -3.30 8.09 -3.42
N TRP A 130 -2.56 7.08 -2.98
CA TRP A 130 -2.36 5.81 -3.66
C TRP A 130 -1.90 4.74 -2.65
N GLY A 131 -1.85 3.49 -3.08
CA GLY A 131 -1.31 2.40 -2.29
C GLY A 131 -1.23 1.10 -3.07
N HIS A 132 -0.77 0.04 -2.44
CA HIS A 132 -0.65 -1.26 -3.07
C HIS A 132 -0.79 -2.41 -2.09
N ALA A 133 -1.09 -3.60 -2.62
CA ALA A 133 -0.93 -4.87 -1.93
C ALA A 133 0.00 -5.76 -2.77
N THR A 134 1.06 -6.29 -2.17
CA THR A 134 2.09 -7.07 -2.89
C THR A 134 2.64 -8.19 -2.01
N PRO A 135 2.85 -9.41 -2.54
CA PRO A 135 3.61 -10.44 -1.84
C PRO A 135 4.98 -9.94 -1.40
N PHE A 136 5.40 -10.28 -0.18
CA PHE A 136 6.63 -9.75 0.41
C PHE A 136 7.87 -9.98 -0.48
N SER A 137 7.99 -11.15 -1.11
CA SER A 137 9.11 -11.48 -2.01
C SER A 137 9.18 -10.53 -3.20
N ALA A 138 8.07 -10.29 -3.89
CA ALA A 138 8.01 -9.33 -4.99
C ALA A 138 8.25 -7.90 -4.52
N GLY A 139 7.74 -7.53 -3.33
CA GLY A 139 7.98 -6.22 -2.72
C GLY A 139 9.46 -5.93 -2.46
N VAL A 140 10.23 -6.92 -2.01
CA VAL A 140 11.69 -6.78 -1.81
C VAL A 140 12.41 -6.46 -3.12
N GLU A 141 12.00 -7.05 -4.23
CA GLU A 141 12.58 -6.76 -5.54
C GLU A 141 12.14 -5.41 -6.10
N ILE A 142 10.87 -5.06 -5.97
CA ILE A 142 10.33 -3.74 -6.36
C ILE A 142 11.04 -2.61 -5.59
N ALA A 143 11.33 -2.79 -4.29
CA ALA A 143 12.06 -1.81 -3.49
C ALA A 143 13.52 -1.57 -3.97
N ARG A 144 14.07 -2.49 -4.79
CA ARG A 144 15.40 -2.32 -5.42
C ARG A 144 15.35 -1.43 -6.67
N GLN A 145 14.16 -1.05 -7.15
CA GLN A 145 14.00 -0.12 -8.25
C GLN A 145 14.34 1.33 -7.86
N THR A 146 14.16 1.70 -6.59
CA THR A 146 14.56 3.02 -6.11
C THR A 146 16.08 3.11 -6.04
N ILE A 147 16.67 3.93 -6.90
CA ILE A 147 18.12 4.10 -7.04
C ILE A 147 18.46 5.56 -6.73
N ASP A 148 19.53 5.76 -5.96
CA ASP A 148 20.15 7.07 -5.76
C ASP A 148 21.57 6.99 -6.36
N PRO A 149 21.91 7.80 -7.39
CA PRO A 149 23.22 7.74 -8.05
C PRO A 149 24.42 7.88 -7.11
N VAL A 150 24.25 8.51 -5.95
CA VAL A 150 25.29 8.80 -4.96
C VAL A 150 25.23 7.81 -3.79
N HIS A 151 24.06 7.59 -3.20
CA HIS A 151 23.89 6.85 -1.94
C HIS A 151 23.45 5.39 -2.12
N LYS A 152 22.87 5.05 -3.27
CA LYS A 152 22.40 3.70 -3.59
C LYS A 152 22.58 3.43 -5.09
N PRO A 153 23.83 3.48 -5.62
CA PRO A 153 24.08 3.23 -7.03
C PRO A 153 23.79 1.77 -7.36
N GLY A 154 23.20 1.51 -8.51
CA GLY A 154 22.91 0.15 -8.95
C GLY A 154 22.01 0.11 -10.18
N VAL A 155 21.90 -1.09 -10.76
CA VAL A 155 20.95 -1.40 -11.81
C VAL A 155 19.78 -2.15 -11.16
N PRO A 156 18.52 -1.70 -11.34
CA PRO A 156 17.37 -2.45 -10.85
C PRO A 156 17.36 -3.88 -11.39
N PRO A 157 16.86 -4.85 -10.62
CA PRO A 157 16.84 -6.24 -11.04
C PRO A 157 15.86 -6.46 -12.21
N ARG A 158 16.08 -7.54 -12.98
CA ARG A 158 15.13 -8.09 -13.96
C ARG A 158 14.64 -7.11 -15.04
N GLY A 159 15.46 -6.12 -15.39
CA GLY A 159 15.11 -5.10 -16.39
C GLY A 159 14.05 -4.10 -15.92
N LEU A 160 13.71 -4.10 -14.62
CA LEU A 160 12.80 -3.12 -14.05
C LEU A 160 13.36 -1.69 -14.21
N PRO A 161 12.50 -0.67 -14.33
CA PRO A 161 12.97 0.70 -14.46
C PRO A 161 13.55 1.22 -13.14
N ALA A 162 14.53 2.11 -13.24
CA ALA A 162 15.01 2.88 -12.11
C ALA A 162 13.98 3.96 -11.73
N LEU A 163 13.71 4.07 -10.44
CA LEU A 163 12.74 5.01 -9.87
C LEU A 163 13.48 6.00 -8.97
N LYS A 164 12.98 7.24 -8.92
CA LYS A 164 13.51 8.29 -8.06
C LYS A 164 13.18 8.03 -6.59
N LEU A 165 13.97 8.63 -5.70
CA LEU A 165 13.62 8.73 -4.29
C LEU A 165 12.30 9.52 -4.11
N PRO A 166 11.47 9.19 -3.09
CA PRO A 166 10.20 9.85 -2.83
C PRO A 166 10.30 11.38 -2.75
N GLU A 167 11.31 11.93 -2.08
CA GLU A 167 11.54 13.38 -1.97
C GLU A 167 11.81 14.09 -3.30
N ASN A 168 12.19 13.33 -4.34
CA ASN A 168 12.43 13.85 -5.69
C ASN A 168 11.18 13.77 -6.59
N LEU A 169 10.05 13.28 -6.08
CA LEU A 169 8.77 13.31 -6.78
C LEU A 169 8.09 14.67 -6.54
N ARG A 170 7.46 15.20 -7.60
CA ARG A 170 6.82 16.52 -7.56
C ARG A 170 5.54 16.60 -6.73
N SER A 171 4.83 15.48 -6.54
CA SER A 171 3.56 15.46 -5.79
C SER A 171 3.27 14.08 -5.20
N PRO A 172 2.54 14.01 -4.08
CA PRO A 172 2.18 12.76 -3.41
C PRO A 172 1.13 11.92 -4.17
N GLU A 173 0.43 12.52 -5.13
CA GLU A 173 -0.51 11.84 -6.02
C GLU A 173 0.19 10.95 -7.06
N ILE A 174 1.49 11.11 -7.29
CA ILE A 174 2.25 10.25 -8.21
C ILE A 174 2.70 9.00 -7.45
N PRO A 175 2.24 7.79 -7.86
CA PRO A 175 2.69 6.55 -7.24
C PRO A 175 4.20 6.40 -7.33
N GLN A 176 4.84 5.98 -6.23
CA GLN A 176 6.29 5.79 -6.19
C GLN A 176 6.73 4.53 -6.92
N TYR A 177 5.88 3.51 -6.96
CA TYR A 177 6.10 2.23 -7.62
C TYR A 177 4.76 1.49 -7.80
N LEU A 178 4.79 0.36 -8.51
CA LEU A 178 3.65 -0.52 -8.73
C LEU A 178 3.75 -1.77 -7.85
N GLY A 179 2.61 -2.26 -7.38
CA GLY A 179 2.45 -3.55 -6.71
C GLY A 179 1.58 -4.53 -7.48
N TRP A 180 1.20 -5.65 -6.85
CA TRP A 180 0.26 -6.61 -7.47
C TRP A 180 -1.13 -5.98 -7.65
N LEU A 181 -1.70 -5.52 -6.54
CA LEU A 181 -2.90 -4.68 -6.53
C LEU A 181 -2.45 -3.24 -6.27
N ASN A 182 -3.10 -2.29 -6.93
CA ASN A 182 -2.78 -0.87 -6.84
C ASN A 182 -4.07 -0.10 -6.56
N TYR A 183 -4.07 0.71 -5.51
CA TYR A 183 -5.11 1.70 -5.28
C TYR A 183 -4.62 3.05 -5.77
N TRP A 184 -5.44 3.74 -6.55
CA TRP A 184 -5.21 5.12 -6.98
C TRP A 184 -6.44 5.95 -6.67
N SER A 185 -6.28 7.02 -5.89
CA SER A 185 -7.33 8.03 -5.74
C SER A 185 -7.69 8.63 -7.11
N ALA A 186 -8.82 9.33 -7.18
CA ALA A 186 -9.20 10.05 -8.41
C ALA A 186 -8.11 11.02 -8.89
N ALA A 187 -7.36 11.63 -7.96
CA ALA A 187 -6.26 12.54 -8.27
C ALA A 187 -5.02 11.79 -8.77
N ALA A 188 -4.65 10.68 -8.12
CA ALA A 188 -3.54 9.84 -8.57
C ALA A 188 -3.79 9.21 -9.94
N ALA A 189 -4.99 8.67 -10.17
CA ALA A 189 -5.39 8.11 -11.45
C ALA A 189 -5.30 9.16 -12.56
N ARG A 190 -5.74 10.40 -12.31
CA ARG A 190 -5.58 11.51 -13.25
C ARG A 190 -4.11 11.86 -13.50
N ALA A 191 -3.28 11.89 -12.45
CA ALA A 191 -1.88 12.25 -12.55
C ALA A 191 -1.08 11.29 -13.44
N ILE A 192 -1.44 9.99 -13.46
CA ILE A 192 -0.81 8.98 -14.30
C ILE A 192 -1.56 8.72 -15.63
N GLY A 193 -2.66 9.44 -15.87
CA GLY A 193 -3.47 9.29 -17.10
C GLY A 193 -4.24 7.98 -17.19
N PHE A 194 -4.81 7.52 -16.07
CA PHE A 194 -5.69 6.34 -16.00
C PHE A 194 -7.15 6.74 -15.67
N PRO A 195 -8.16 6.13 -16.32
CA PRO A 195 -8.05 5.21 -17.44
C PRO A 195 -8.00 5.92 -18.80
N ASP A 196 -7.31 5.31 -19.75
CA ASP A 196 -7.40 5.54 -21.20
C ASP A 196 -8.04 4.28 -21.83
N PRO A 197 -9.32 4.32 -22.24
CA PRO A 197 -10.02 3.17 -22.78
C PRO A 197 -9.35 2.53 -24.01
N ALA A 198 -8.58 3.30 -24.79
CA ALA A 198 -7.88 2.78 -25.96
C ALA A 198 -6.61 2.00 -25.62
N ARG A 199 -6.05 2.22 -24.42
CA ARG A 199 -4.76 1.64 -23.99
C ARG A 199 -4.89 0.70 -22.80
N ASP A 200 -5.96 0.84 -22.02
CA ASP A 200 -6.11 0.20 -20.71
C ASP A 200 -7.19 -0.87 -20.68
N ALA A 201 -7.69 -1.34 -21.83
CA ALA A 201 -8.78 -2.33 -21.88
C ALA A 201 -8.51 -3.58 -21.01
N ASP A 202 -7.28 -4.09 -21.02
CA ASP A 202 -6.86 -5.24 -20.22
C ASP A 202 -6.70 -4.92 -18.71
N LEU A 203 -6.25 -3.71 -18.36
CA LEU A 203 -6.22 -3.29 -16.95
C LEU A 203 -7.63 -3.03 -16.44
N LEU A 204 -8.49 -2.42 -17.26
CA LEU A 204 -9.87 -2.08 -16.95
C LEU A 204 -10.73 -3.33 -16.69
N SER A 205 -10.49 -4.43 -17.41
CA SER A 205 -11.18 -5.71 -17.16
C SER A 205 -10.90 -6.27 -15.75
N ARG A 206 -9.78 -5.85 -15.14
CA ARG A 206 -9.31 -6.24 -13.80
C ARG A 206 -9.25 -5.06 -12.83
N SER A 207 -10.01 -4.01 -13.13
CA SER A 207 -10.09 -2.82 -12.29
C SER A 207 -11.50 -2.62 -11.74
N ARG A 208 -11.57 -2.10 -10.51
CA ARG A 208 -12.82 -1.67 -9.88
C ARG A 208 -12.74 -0.18 -9.55
N ARG A 209 -13.80 0.56 -9.87
CA ARG A 209 -13.95 1.94 -9.42
C ARG A 209 -14.44 1.97 -7.97
N THR A 210 -13.82 2.80 -7.14
CA THR A 210 -14.20 2.95 -5.73
C THR A 210 -15.33 3.97 -5.56
N ALA A 211 -15.96 3.97 -4.38
CA ALA A 211 -17.07 4.88 -4.07
C ALA A 211 -16.67 6.36 -4.12
N THR A 212 -15.41 6.71 -3.80
CA THR A 212 -14.89 8.08 -3.86
C THR A 212 -14.32 8.45 -5.24
N GLY A 213 -14.49 7.56 -6.22
CA GLY A 213 -14.10 7.79 -7.61
C GLY A 213 -12.63 7.45 -7.92
N GLY A 214 -11.93 6.82 -6.98
CA GLY A 214 -10.63 6.18 -7.22
C GLY A 214 -10.78 4.83 -7.94
N TRP A 215 -9.68 4.09 -8.00
CA TRP A 215 -9.57 2.80 -8.65
C TRP A 215 -8.76 1.82 -7.81
N VAL A 216 -9.18 0.55 -7.81
CA VAL A 216 -8.31 -0.58 -7.46
C VAL A 216 -8.03 -1.35 -8.74
N VAL A 217 -6.75 -1.52 -9.06
CA VAL A 217 -6.25 -2.09 -10.31
C VAL A 217 -5.38 -3.30 -10.02
N GLN A 218 -5.72 -4.44 -10.61
CA GLN A 218 -4.99 -5.70 -10.46
C GLN A 218 -4.11 -5.95 -11.68
N LEU A 219 -2.80 -6.11 -11.48
CA LEU A 219 -1.84 -6.33 -12.59
C LEU A 219 -1.86 -7.76 -13.15
N THR A 220 -2.16 -8.75 -12.31
CA THR A 220 -2.14 -10.19 -12.63
C THR A 220 -3.26 -10.90 -11.86
N ASP A 221 -3.84 -11.96 -12.42
CA ASP A 221 -4.96 -12.66 -11.76
C ASP A 221 -4.52 -13.37 -10.47
N ALA A 222 -3.27 -13.85 -10.43
CA ALA A 222 -2.64 -14.42 -9.26
C ALA A 222 -1.70 -13.42 -8.55
N PRO A 223 -1.37 -13.63 -7.26
CA PRO A 223 -0.41 -12.79 -6.54
C PRO A 223 0.92 -12.67 -7.28
N LEU A 224 1.41 -11.44 -7.42
CA LEU A 224 2.61 -11.14 -8.20
C LEU A 224 3.82 -11.98 -7.75
N ASP A 225 4.40 -12.68 -8.72
CA ASP A 225 5.58 -13.54 -8.58
C ASP A 225 6.56 -13.20 -9.69
N LEU A 226 7.70 -12.61 -9.35
CA LEU A 226 8.66 -12.12 -10.35
C LEU A 226 9.56 -13.21 -10.94
N ASP A 227 9.44 -14.44 -10.43
CA ASP A 227 10.03 -15.63 -11.08
C ASP A 227 9.13 -16.17 -12.20
N ASP A 228 7.86 -15.77 -12.25
CA ASP A 228 6.97 -16.02 -13.38
C ASP A 228 7.19 -14.96 -14.48
N PRO A 229 7.65 -15.34 -15.69
CA PRO A 229 7.87 -14.40 -16.78
C PRO A 229 6.64 -13.60 -17.20
N ALA A 230 5.43 -14.18 -17.10
CA ALA A 230 4.19 -13.49 -17.47
C ALA A 230 3.85 -12.38 -16.46
N HIS A 231 4.11 -12.61 -15.19
CA HIS A 231 3.95 -11.61 -14.14
C HIS A 231 4.97 -10.48 -14.26
N LEU A 232 6.23 -10.81 -14.56
CA LEU A 232 7.26 -9.80 -14.83
C LEU A 232 6.92 -8.96 -16.07
N ASP A 233 6.48 -9.58 -17.16
CA ASP A 233 6.04 -8.87 -18.38
C ASP A 233 4.86 -7.94 -18.10
N ALA A 234 3.86 -8.38 -17.33
CA ALA A 234 2.74 -7.54 -16.92
C ALA A 234 3.19 -6.30 -16.13
N LEU A 235 4.13 -6.46 -15.20
CA LEU A 235 4.69 -5.34 -14.42
C LEU A 235 5.49 -4.38 -15.32
N LEU A 236 6.32 -4.90 -16.23
CA LEU A 236 7.10 -4.08 -17.17
C LEU A 236 6.19 -3.29 -18.11
N ARG A 237 5.16 -3.92 -18.70
CA ARG A 237 4.15 -3.24 -19.53
C ARG A 237 3.39 -2.16 -18.77
N ALA A 238 3.04 -2.40 -17.51
CA ALA A 238 2.40 -1.39 -16.67
C ALA A 238 3.33 -0.18 -16.44
N TYR A 239 4.62 -0.42 -16.21
CA TYR A 239 5.62 0.63 -16.12
C TYR A 239 5.84 1.39 -17.44
N GLU A 240 5.74 0.74 -18.59
CA GLU A 240 5.77 1.41 -19.91
C GLU A 240 4.52 2.25 -20.14
N ARG A 241 3.35 1.74 -19.71
CA ARG A 241 2.06 2.42 -19.82
C ARG A 241 1.99 3.68 -18.96
N PHE A 242 2.57 3.66 -17.76
CA PHE A 242 2.52 4.77 -16.80
C PHE A 242 3.91 5.35 -16.55
N PRO A 243 4.45 6.14 -17.48
CA PRO A 243 5.83 6.62 -17.41
C PRO A 243 6.02 7.71 -16.33
N GLU A 244 4.96 8.24 -15.73
CA GLU A 244 5.02 9.16 -14.58
C GLU A 244 5.39 8.45 -13.27
N ILE A 245 5.04 7.16 -13.13
CA ILE A 245 5.24 6.40 -11.89
C ILE A 245 6.73 6.33 -11.53
N GLY A 246 7.01 6.57 -10.25
CA GLY A 246 8.36 6.66 -9.69
C GLY A 246 9.18 7.82 -10.24
N GLY A 247 8.52 8.86 -10.77
CA GLY A 247 9.15 10.09 -11.24
C GLY A 247 10.01 9.90 -12.49
N ARG A 248 9.71 8.87 -13.30
CA ARG A 248 10.50 8.50 -14.48
C ARG A 248 10.37 9.47 -15.65
N SER A 249 9.23 10.11 -15.80
CA SER A 249 9.03 11.18 -16.78
C SER A 249 9.39 12.50 -16.12
N SER A 250 10.38 13.17 -16.68
CA SER A 250 10.75 14.53 -16.31
C SER A 250 9.60 15.45 -16.71
N GLY A 251 8.79 15.88 -15.75
CA GLY A 251 8.14 17.19 -15.84
C GLY A 251 9.17 18.28 -15.63
#